data_AF-A0A1W9KUU9-F1
#
_entry.id   AF-A0A1W9KUU9-F1
#
_cell.length_a   1.000
_cell.length_b   1.000
_cell.length_c   1.000
_cell.angle_alpha   90.00
_cell.angle_beta   90.00
_cell.angle_gamma   90.00
#
_symmetry.space_group_name_H-M   'P 1'
#
loop_
_entity.id
_entity.type
_entity.pdbx_description
1 polymer ?
#
loop_
_entity_poly.entity_id
_entity_poly.type
_entity_poly.pdbx_seq_one_letter_code
_entity_poly.pdbx_strand_id
1 'polypeptide(L)'
;MVKEQTHPHVKLDADQRADLVRRSYAAWFKAGGTETPTERSGVKMRLGLAYVVLHGTGGVLAVYRVRPDNMALRVLKRWPVSLES
;
A
#
# COMPACT_ATOMS: atom_id res chain seq x y z
N MET A 1 23.48 14.14 -14.96
CA MET A 1 22.36 14.79 -14.24
C MET A 1 21.36 13.71 -13.85
N VAL A 2 21.47 13.17 -12.63
CA VAL A 2 20.42 12.31 -12.08
C VAL A 2 19.26 13.23 -11.74
N LYS A 3 18.13 13.10 -12.47
CA LYS A 3 16.91 13.80 -12.11
C LYS A 3 16.46 13.22 -10.78
N GLU A 4 16.80 13.90 -9.70
CA GLU A 4 16.21 13.68 -8.40
C GLU A 4 14.71 13.97 -8.58
N GLN A 5 13.97 12.93 -8.90
CA GLN A 5 12.52 13.00 -9.01
C GLN A 5 12.05 13.35 -7.61
N THR A 6 11.80 14.63 -7.38
CA THR A 6 11.08 15.15 -6.23
C THR A 6 9.71 14.50 -6.26
N HIS A 7 9.63 13.27 -5.73
CA HIS A 7 8.37 12.59 -5.56
C HIS A 7 7.57 13.49 -4.62
N PRO A 8 6.39 13.99 -5.03
CA PRO A 8 5.57 14.80 -4.15
C PRO A 8 5.37 13.96 -2.90
N HIS A 9 5.83 14.48 -1.76
CA HIS A 9 5.71 13.80 -0.49
C HIS A 9 4.21 13.64 -0.27
N VAL A 10 3.68 12.45 -0.56
CA VAL A 10 2.24 12.21 -0.41
C VAL A 10 1.96 12.46 1.06
N LYS A 11 1.23 13.52 1.39
CA LYS A 11 0.74 13.73 2.75
C LYS A 11 -0.65 13.12 2.76
N LEU A 12 -0.76 11.97 3.41
CA LEU A 12 -2.04 11.30 3.63
C LEU A 12 -2.49 11.61 5.06
N ASP A 13 -3.64 12.25 5.19
CA ASP A 13 -4.33 12.43 6.47
C ASP A 13 -4.90 11.10 6.96
N ALA A 14 -5.30 11.05 8.24
CA ALA A 14 -5.78 9.82 8.88
C ALA A 14 -6.98 9.19 8.14
N ASP A 15 -7.93 10.03 7.68
CA ASP A 15 -9.11 9.60 6.93
C ASP A 15 -8.72 8.97 5.58
N GLN A 16 -7.84 9.62 4.83
CA GLN A 16 -7.34 9.10 3.56
C GLN A 16 -6.58 7.78 3.74
N ARG A 17 -5.81 7.63 4.83
CA ARG A 17 -5.13 6.37 5.15
C ARG A 17 -6.14 5.26 5.41
N ALA A 18 -7.17 5.53 6.21
CA ALA A 18 -8.22 4.56 6.50
C ALA A 18 -9.00 4.15 5.25
N ASP A 19 -9.35 5.10 4.38
CA ASP A 19 -9.99 4.82 3.08
C ASP A 19 -9.10 3.96 2.17
N LEU A 20 -7.81 4.29 2.05
CA LEU A 20 -6.87 3.52 1.23
C LEU A 20 -6.70 2.08 1.73
N VAL A 21 -6.63 1.90 3.05
CA VAL A 21 -6.61 0.58 3.68
C VAL A 21 -7.91 -0.15 3.34
N ARG A 22 -9.07 0.45 3.57
CA ARG A 22 -10.39 -0.15 3.27
C ARG A 22 -10.53 -0.57 1.80
N ARG A 23 -10.10 0.28 0.87
CA ARG A 23 -10.10 -0.04 -0.58
C ARG A 23 -9.15 -1.18 -0.92
N SER A 24 -8.01 -1.27 -0.25
CA SER A 24 -7.05 -2.36 -0.44
C SER A 24 -7.61 -3.70 0.04
N TYR A 25 -8.33 -3.72 1.17
CA TYR A 25 -9.07 -4.89 1.63
C TYR A 25 -10.11 -5.33 0.60
N ALA A 26 -10.93 -4.40 0.12
CA ALA A 26 -11.94 -4.71 -0.91
C ALA A 26 -11.30 -5.23 -2.20
N ALA A 27 -10.18 -4.65 -2.63
CA ALA A 27 -9.44 -5.09 -3.81
C ALA A 27 -8.86 -6.51 -3.61
N TRP A 28 -8.35 -6.83 -2.42
CA TRP A 28 -7.84 -8.16 -2.08
C TRP A 28 -8.92 -9.24 -2.17
N PHE A 29 -10.07 -9.02 -1.53
CA PHE A 29 -11.18 -9.97 -1.60
C PHE A 29 -11.74 -10.08 -3.03
N LYS A 30 -11.82 -8.97 -3.77
CA LYS A 30 -12.23 -8.97 -5.19
C LYS A 30 -11.25 -9.76 -6.08
N ALA A 31 -9.97 -9.78 -5.74
CA ALA A 31 -8.95 -10.55 -6.44
C ALA A 31 -8.94 -12.04 -6.07
N GLY A 32 -9.84 -12.48 -5.18
CA GLY A 32 -9.90 -13.88 -4.71
C GLY A 32 -9.01 -14.17 -3.50
N GLY A 33 -8.59 -13.13 -2.77
CA GLY A 33 -7.86 -13.28 -1.52
C GLY A 33 -8.65 -14.07 -0.47
N THR A 34 -8.09 -15.17 -0.01
CA THR A 34 -8.76 -16.10 0.93
C THR A 34 -8.42 -15.81 2.39
N GLU A 35 -7.28 -15.17 2.65
CA GLU A 35 -6.84 -14.83 4.00
C GLU A 35 -7.31 -13.42 4.39
N THR A 36 -7.86 -13.29 5.60
CA THR A 36 -8.29 -12.00 6.14
C THR A 36 -7.07 -11.18 6.57
N PRO A 37 -6.88 -9.96 6.04
CA PRO A 37 -5.79 -9.12 6.49
C PRO A 37 -6.02 -8.64 7.93
N THR A 38 -4.98 -8.76 8.74
CA THR A 38 -4.92 -8.37 10.16
C THR A 38 -4.75 -6.86 10.32
N GLU A 39 -4.95 -6.39 11.56
CA GLU A 39 -4.72 -4.99 11.98
C GLU A 39 -3.27 -4.49 11.80
N ARG A 40 -2.30 -5.38 11.54
CA ARG A 40 -0.96 -4.98 11.10
C ARG A 40 -0.95 -4.34 9.71
N SER A 41 -2.04 -4.48 8.95
CA SER A 41 -2.19 -3.84 7.64
C SER A 41 -2.22 -2.33 7.78
N GLY A 42 -1.53 -1.63 6.88
CA GLY A 42 -1.44 -0.18 6.99
C GLY A 42 -0.69 0.49 5.86
N VAL A 43 -0.65 1.82 5.92
CA VAL A 43 0.04 2.64 4.92
C VAL A 43 1.49 2.91 5.35
N LYS A 44 2.44 2.44 4.54
CA LYS A 44 3.89 2.70 4.68
C LYS A 44 4.35 3.71 3.64
N MET A 45 5.18 4.66 4.04
CA MET A 45 5.77 5.64 3.13
C MET A 45 7.23 5.32 2.92
N ARG A 46 7.67 5.18 1.67
CA ARG A 46 9.07 4.89 1.32
C ARG A 46 9.46 5.63 0.04
N LEU A 47 10.61 6.30 0.06
CA LEU A 47 11.13 7.04 -1.09
C LEU A 47 10.11 8.05 -1.69
N GLY A 48 9.32 8.71 -0.82
CA GLY A 48 8.27 9.63 -1.25
C GLY A 48 7.03 8.98 -1.87
N LEU A 49 6.93 7.64 -1.84
CA LEU A 49 5.80 6.87 -2.34
C LEU A 49 5.00 6.28 -1.18
N ALA A 50 3.68 6.28 -1.31
CA ALA A 50 2.77 5.64 -0.36
C ALA A 50 2.44 4.21 -0.83
N TYR A 51 2.51 3.26 0.10
CA TYR A 51 2.19 1.85 -0.12
C TYR A 51 1.21 1.40 0.94
N VAL A 52 0.18 0.67 0.57
CA VAL A 52 -0.68 -0.07 1.49
C VAL A 52 -0.17 -1.50 1.54
N VAL A 53 0.26 -1.93 2.72
CA VAL A 53 0.73 -3.30 2.97
C VAL A 53 -0.40 -4.03 3.70
N LEU A 54 -0.87 -5.12 3.12
CA LEU A 54 -1.81 -6.02 3.77
C LEU A 54 -1.01 -7.14 4.45
N HIS A 55 -1.17 -7.25 5.76
CA HIS A 55 -0.54 -8.30 6.56
C HIS A 55 -1.57 -9.35 6.93
N GLY A 56 -1.26 -10.61 6.67
CA GLY A 56 -2.02 -11.75 7.14
C GLY A 56 -1.42 -12.35 8.40
N THR A 57 -1.83 -13.58 8.71
CA THR A 57 -1.38 -14.33 9.89
C THR A 57 0.05 -14.83 9.71
N GLY A 58 0.42 -15.18 8.47
CA GLY A 58 1.73 -15.75 8.12
C GLY A 58 2.74 -14.76 7.53
N GLY A 59 2.36 -13.49 7.29
CA GLY A 59 3.27 -12.52 6.65
C GLY A 59 2.53 -11.44 5.85
N VAL A 60 3.18 -10.90 4.82
CA VAL A 60 2.57 -9.94 3.89
C VAL A 60 1.76 -10.71 2.85
N LEU A 61 0.48 -10.36 2.72
CA LEU A 61 -0.43 -10.92 1.72
C LEU A 61 -0.28 -10.22 0.37
N ALA A 62 -0.34 -8.89 0.42
CA ALA A 62 -0.31 -8.07 -0.78
C ALA A 62 0.19 -6.66 -0.46
N VAL A 63 0.88 -6.06 -1.43
CA VAL A 63 1.30 -4.66 -1.36
C VAL A 63 0.70 -3.89 -2.53
N TYR A 64 0.05 -2.79 -2.21
CA TYR A 64 -0.54 -1.87 -3.17
C TYR A 64 0.23 -0.56 -3.14
N ARG A 65 0.71 -0.10 -4.29
CA ARG A 65 1.25 1.25 -4.43
C ARG A 65 0.11 2.23 -4.67
N VAL A 66 0.09 3.30 -3.89
CA VAL A 66 -0.83 4.43 -4.08
C VAL A 66 -0.21 5.39 -5.09
N ARG A 67 -0.96 5.73 -6.14
CA ARG A 67 -0.56 6.80 -7.07
C ARG A 67 -1.08 8.13 -6.52
N PRO A 68 -0.22 9.14 -6.28
CA PRO A 68 -0.66 10.41 -5.73
C PRO A 68 -1.59 11.20 -6.65
N ASP A 69 -1.48 10.98 -7.95
CA ASP A 69 -2.20 11.73 -8.98
C ASP A 69 -3.72 11.49 -8.96
N ASN A 70 -4.13 10.24 -8.77
CA ASN A 70 -5.54 9.82 -8.84
C ASN A 70 -5.98 8.94 -7.66
N MET A 71 -5.15 8.84 -6.61
CA MET A 71 -5.33 7.94 -5.46
C MET A 71 -5.61 6.48 -5.86
N ALA A 72 -5.20 6.05 -7.05
CA ALA A 72 -5.44 4.69 -7.49
C ALA A 72 -4.47 3.72 -6.81
N LEU A 73 -4.98 2.54 -6.49
CA LEU A 73 -4.22 1.43 -5.92
C LEU A 73 -3.72 0.55 -7.05
N ARG A 74 -2.41 0.33 -7.11
CA ARG A 74 -1.79 -0.62 -8.03
C ARG A 74 -1.15 -1.74 -7.25
N VAL A 75 -1.69 -2.95 -7.41
CA VAL A 75 -1.11 -4.15 -6.81
C VAL A 75 0.29 -4.39 -7.38
N LEU A 76 1.24 -4.67 -6.49
CA LEU A 76 2.59 -5.06 -6.84
C LEU A 76 2.67 -6.59 -6.80
N LYS A 77 2.98 -7.23 -7.94
CA LYS A 77 3.27 -8.67 -7.99
C LYS A 77 4.55 -9.05 -7.26
N ARG A 78 5.49 -8.11 -7.14
CA ARG A 78 6.75 -8.25 -6.40
C ARG A 78 7.01 -6.93 -5.69
N TRP A 79 7.05 -6.96 -4.36
CA TRP A 79 7.34 -5.80 -3.53
C TRP A 79 8.74 -5.91 -2.92
N PRO A 80 9.35 -4.78 -2.55
CA PRO A 80 10.62 -4.82 -1.82
C PRO A 80 10.41 -5.44 -0.43
N VAL A 81 11.26 -6.41 -0.08
CA VAL A 81 11.30 -7.12 1.22
C VAL A 81 11.32 -6.15 2.41
N SER A 82 11.87 -4.95 2.20
CA SER A 82 11.93 -3.90 3.22
C SER A 82 10.58 -3.30 3.63
N LEU A 83 9.49 -3.65 2.94
CA LEU A 83 8.11 -3.32 3.33
C LEU A 83 7.49 -4.37 4.25
N GLU A 84 8.12 -5.54 4.42
CA GLU A 84 7.62 -6.65 5.24
C GLU A 84 7.98 -6.49 6.73
N SER A 85 8.59 -5.36 7.09
CA SER A 85 9.22 -5.09 8.40
C SER A 85 8.42 -4.15 9.31
#